data_AF-A0A1I3B8H4-F1
#
_entry.id   AF-A0A1I3B8H4-F1
#
_cell.length_a   1.000
_cell.length_b   1.000
_cell.length_c   1.000
_cell.angle_alpha   90.00
_cell.angle_beta   90.00
_cell.angle_gamma   90.00
#
_symmetry.space_group_name_H-M   'P 1'
#
loop_
_entity.id
_entity.type
_entity.pdbx_description
1 polymer ?
#
loop_
_entity_poly.entity_id
_entity_poly.type
_entity_poly.pdbx_seq_one_letter_code
_entity_poly.pdbx_strand_id
1 'polypeptide(L)'
;MYPSPFIASDTKIKEHAVMALSALYGCEELSKYAPPDGQPDGFAMLSSVGEEIFKHQMVALAAMVRAVDDEFDTLAQHQKQNPLGVGELENSKGSQILTAREACNKILHARHAKIEWKVLAEHPYYEQKWYLQYGDLNRQYNVPFLHVSGTHYGEGWCAVINLVLWVHAVSFFT
;
A
#
# COMPACT_ATOMS: atom_id res chain seq x y z
N MET A 1 8.25 -12.54 -34.86
CA MET A 1 8.66 -11.52 -33.87
C MET A 1 7.50 -11.39 -32.91
N TYR A 2 7.58 -12.04 -31.74
CA TYR A 2 6.53 -11.89 -30.73
C TYR A 2 6.59 -10.45 -30.21
N PRO A 3 5.46 -9.76 -30.03
CA PRO A 3 5.48 -8.47 -29.36
C PRO A 3 6.11 -8.69 -27.98
N SER A 4 7.12 -7.88 -27.66
CA SER A 4 7.64 -7.79 -26.30
C SER A 4 6.44 -7.62 -25.36
N PRO A 5 6.35 -8.37 -24.25
CA PRO A 5 5.33 -8.11 -23.26
C PRO A 5 5.38 -6.61 -22.90
N PHE A 6 4.19 -6.00 -22.78
CA PHE A 6 4.08 -4.60 -22.39
C PHE A 6 4.46 -4.51 -20.91
N ILE A 7 5.74 -4.31 -20.64
CA ILE A 7 6.26 -4.04 -19.31
C ILE A 7 6.01 -2.56 -19.02
N ALA A 8 5.35 -2.28 -17.90
CA ALA A 8 5.13 -0.89 -17.48
C ALA A 8 6.48 -0.19 -17.26
N SER A 9 6.61 1.05 -17.74
CA SER A 9 7.80 1.84 -17.43
C SER A 9 7.83 2.23 -15.96
N ASP A 10 9.03 2.40 -15.41
CA ASP A 10 9.27 2.93 -14.06
C ASP A 10 8.51 4.25 -13.82
N THR A 11 8.50 5.16 -14.80
CA THR A 11 7.70 6.39 -14.75
C THR A 11 6.22 6.09 -14.53
N LYS A 12 5.66 5.08 -15.20
CA LYS A 12 4.24 4.75 -15.08
C LYS A 12 3.92 4.18 -13.70
N ILE A 13 4.79 3.33 -13.17
CA ILE A 13 4.67 2.79 -11.80
C ILE A 13 4.65 3.94 -10.78
N LYS A 14 5.58 4.89 -10.92
CA LYS A 14 5.65 6.08 -10.04
C LYS A 14 4.42 6.99 -10.17
N GLU A 15 3.89 7.19 -11.36
CA GLU A 15 2.62 7.93 -11.56
C GLU A 15 1.48 7.28 -10.77
N HIS A 16 1.29 5.96 -10.92
CA HIS A 16 0.23 5.22 -10.22
C HIS A 16 0.43 5.23 -8.70
N ALA A 17 1.68 5.14 -8.22
CA ALA A 17 2.03 5.27 -6.81
C ALA A 17 1.64 6.64 -6.23
N VAL A 18 1.96 7.73 -6.93
CA VAL A 18 1.58 9.09 -6.51
C VAL A 18 0.07 9.26 -6.52
N MET A 19 -0.61 8.78 -7.56
CA MET A 19 -2.07 8.85 -7.66
C MET A 19 -2.76 8.08 -6.54
N ALA A 20 -2.29 6.88 -6.20
CA ALA A 20 -2.84 6.07 -5.12
C ALA A 20 -2.73 6.79 -3.77
N LEU A 21 -1.52 7.24 -3.39
CA LEU A 21 -1.33 7.94 -2.11
C LEU A 21 -2.08 9.28 -2.07
N SER A 22 -2.08 10.05 -3.16
CA SER A 22 -2.76 11.34 -3.21
C SER A 22 -4.28 11.19 -3.08
N ALA A 23 -4.87 10.21 -3.77
CA ALA A 23 -6.30 9.91 -3.62
C ALA A 23 -6.63 9.51 -2.18
N LEU A 24 -5.81 8.65 -1.57
CA LEU A 24 -6.01 8.16 -0.22
C LEU A 24 -5.96 9.27 0.85
N TYR A 25 -4.89 10.08 0.84
CA TYR A 25 -4.74 11.20 1.77
C TYR A 25 -5.76 12.31 1.48
N GLY A 26 -6.15 12.50 0.21
CA GLY A 26 -7.21 13.42 -0.18
C GLY A 26 -8.55 13.00 0.42
N CYS A 27 -8.94 11.73 0.30
CA CYS A 27 -10.17 11.21 0.92
C CYS A 27 -10.18 11.39 2.44
N GLU A 28 -9.06 11.11 3.10
CA GLU A 28 -8.97 11.26 4.56
C GLU A 28 -9.01 12.72 5.01
N GLU A 29 -8.53 13.65 4.19
CA GLU A 29 -8.71 15.07 4.49
C GLU A 29 -10.16 15.51 4.25
N LEU A 30 -10.80 15.04 3.18
CA LEU A 30 -12.20 15.35 2.88
C LEU A 30 -13.17 14.80 3.92
N SER A 31 -12.89 13.61 4.49
CA SER A 31 -13.75 12.96 5.49
C SER A 31 -13.94 13.81 6.75
N LYS A 32 -12.98 14.67 7.08
CA LYS A 32 -13.05 15.60 8.24
C LYS A 32 -14.10 16.69 8.09
N TYR A 33 -14.54 16.96 6.86
CA TYR A 33 -15.56 17.95 6.55
C TYR A 33 -16.95 17.34 6.38
N ALA A 34 -17.06 16.00 6.34
CA ALA A 34 -18.34 15.31 6.24
C ALA A 34 -19.12 15.42 7.57
N PRO A 35 -20.45 15.55 7.52
CA PRO A 35 -21.27 15.66 8.71
C PRO A 35 -21.23 14.35 9.54
N PRO A 36 -21.14 14.45 10.88
CA PRO A 36 -20.92 13.30 11.76
C PRO A 36 -22.11 12.34 11.85
N ASP A 37 -23.29 12.75 11.37
CA ASP A 37 -24.52 11.94 11.39
C ASP A 37 -24.69 11.06 10.14
N GLY A 38 -23.68 11.02 9.26
CA GLY A 38 -23.68 10.18 8.07
C GLY A 38 -24.69 10.64 7.01
N GLN A 39 -25.19 11.88 7.12
CA GLN A 39 -26.03 12.44 6.07
C GLN A 39 -25.25 12.53 4.75
N PRO A 40 -25.84 12.08 3.62
CA PRO A 40 -25.19 12.23 2.33
C PRO A 40 -24.92 13.70 2.03
N ASP A 41 -23.65 14.05 1.87
CA ASP A 41 -23.22 15.39 1.47
C ASP A 41 -22.17 15.33 0.35
N GLY A 42 -21.77 16.52 -0.13
CA GLY A 42 -20.77 16.62 -1.20
C GLY A 42 -19.42 15.99 -0.81
N PHE A 43 -19.00 16.09 0.45
CA PHE A 43 -17.75 15.53 0.92
C PHE A 43 -17.78 14.00 0.99
N ALA A 44 -18.89 13.41 1.47
CA ALA A 44 -19.10 11.97 1.48
C ALA A 44 -19.12 11.40 0.05
N MET A 45 -19.83 12.06 -0.88
CA MET A 45 -19.84 11.67 -2.29
C MET A 45 -18.44 11.73 -2.91
N LEU A 46 -17.71 12.84 -2.75
CA LEU A 46 -16.35 12.99 -3.27
C LEU A 46 -15.37 11.97 -2.66
N SER A 47 -15.48 11.71 -1.36
CA SER A 47 -14.66 10.72 -0.67
C SER A 47 -14.87 9.32 -1.25
N SER A 48 -16.13 8.92 -1.52
CA SER A 48 -16.43 7.64 -2.17
C SER A 48 -15.82 7.50 -3.57
N VAL A 49 -15.82 8.58 -4.36
CA VAL A 49 -15.18 8.58 -5.68
C VAL A 49 -13.67 8.40 -5.55
N GLY A 50 -13.05 9.11 -4.60
CA GLY A 50 -11.62 8.97 -4.35
C GLY A 50 -11.22 7.59 -3.83
N GLU A 51 -12.07 6.94 -3.02
CA GLU A 51 -11.86 5.54 -2.60
C GLU A 51 -11.88 4.57 -3.78
N GLU A 52 -12.81 4.73 -4.72
CA GLU A 52 -12.85 3.91 -5.93
C GLU A 52 -11.64 4.15 -6.84
N ILE A 53 -11.21 5.40 -6.99
CA ILE A 53 -9.96 5.71 -7.70
C ILE A 53 -8.79 5.01 -7.00
N PHE A 54 -8.66 5.16 -5.68
CA PHE A 54 -7.62 4.53 -4.89
C PHE A 54 -7.58 3.01 -5.11
N LYS A 55 -8.72 2.31 -4.99
CA LYS A 55 -8.80 0.85 -5.20
C LYS A 55 -8.29 0.44 -6.58
N HIS A 56 -8.72 1.14 -7.63
CA HIS A 56 -8.25 0.86 -8.99
C HIS A 56 -6.75 1.12 -9.14
N GLN A 57 -6.23 2.22 -8.59
CA GLN A 57 -4.81 2.55 -8.64
C GLN A 57 -3.96 1.50 -7.91
N MET A 58 -4.43 1.02 -6.75
CA MET A 58 -3.76 -0.01 -5.95
C MET A 58 -3.63 -1.34 -6.70
N VAL A 59 -4.72 -1.81 -7.30
CA VAL A 59 -4.72 -3.07 -8.06
C VAL A 59 -3.85 -2.93 -9.31
N ALA A 60 -3.95 -1.81 -10.04
CA ALA A 60 -3.12 -1.54 -11.21
C ALA A 60 -1.64 -1.48 -10.85
N LEU A 61 -1.29 -0.78 -9.76
CA LEU A 61 0.07 -0.68 -9.26
C LEU A 61 0.63 -2.05 -8.88
N ALA A 62 -0.12 -2.84 -8.10
CA ALA A 62 0.28 -4.19 -7.73
C ALA A 62 0.52 -5.09 -8.95
N ALA A 63 -0.33 -5.00 -9.98
CA ALA A 63 -0.20 -5.78 -11.21
C ALA A 63 1.04 -5.39 -12.01
N MET A 64 1.25 -4.09 -12.25
CA MET A 64 2.40 -3.59 -13.01
C MET A 64 3.72 -3.96 -12.33
N VAL A 65 3.80 -3.73 -11.02
CA VAL A 65 4.99 -4.02 -10.22
C VAL A 65 5.28 -5.52 -10.22
N ARG A 66 4.25 -6.36 -10.08
CA ARG A 66 4.43 -7.81 -10.09
C ARG A 66 4.98 -8.30 -11.43
N ALA A 67 4.49 -7.75 -12.54
CA ALA A 67 4.98 -8.07 -13.88
C ALA A 67 6.47 -7.70 -14.07
N VAL A 68 6.88 -6.51 -13.60
CA VAL A 68 8.29 -6.08 -13.61
C VAL A 68 9.15 -7.01 -12.74
N ASP A 69 8.69 -7.30 -11.53
CA ASP A 69 9.42 -8.11 -10.57
C ASP A 69 9.51 -9.60 -10.98
N ASP A 70 8.55 -10.13 -11.74
CA ASP A 70 8.64 -11.47 -12.33
C ASP A 70 9.75 -11.59 -13.38
N GLU A 71 10.04 -10.51 -14.10
CA GLU A 71 11.07 -10.50 -15.15
C GLU A 71 12.45 -10.15 -14.61
N PHE A 72 12.53 -9.24 -13.63
CA PHE A 72 13.78 -8.62 -13.20
C PHE A 72 14.13 -8.83 -11.71
N ASP A 73 13.27 -9.49 -10.92
CA ASP A 73 13.44 -9.76 -9.49
C ASP A 73 13.78 -8.51 -8.65
N THR A 74 13.19 -7.37 -9.01
CA THR A 74 13.57 -6.06 -8.48
C THR A 74 13.23 -5.89 -6.99
N LEU A 75 12.17 -6.54 -6.50
CA LEU A 75 11.77 -6.46 -5.09
C LEU A 75 12.63 -7.30 -4.16
N ALA A 76 13.48 -8.20 -4.69
CA ALA A 76 14.46 -8.93 -3.88
C ALA A 76 15.49 -7.97 -3.25
N GLN A 77 15.82 -6.85 -3.92
CA GLN A 77 16.68 -5.83 -3.34
C GLN A 77 16.01 -5.08 -2.19
N HIS A 78 14.71 -4.77 -2.31
CA HIS A 78 13.96 -4.16 -1.23
C HIS A 78 13.98 -5.04 0.04
N GLN A 79 13.76 -6.35 -0.09
CA GLN A 79 13.78 -7.26 1.06
C GLN A 79 15.15 -7.28 1.79
N LYS A 80 16.25 -7.10 1.05
CA LYS A 80 17.60 -7.01 1.65
C LYS A 80 17.80 -5.70 2.42
N GLN A 81 17.24 -4.60 1.92
CA GLN A 81 17.38 -3.27 2.54
C GLN A 81 16.38 -3.03 3.67
N ASN A 82 15.21 -3.68 3.60
CA ASN A 82 14.15 -3.58 4.60
C ASN A 82 13.63 -4.99 4.98
N PRO A 83 14.33 -5.71 5.88
CA PRO A 83 13.97 -7.07 6.27
C PRO A 83 12.68 -7.16 7.11
N LEU A 84 12.20 -6.03 7.65
CA LEU A 84 10.92 -5.96 8.38
C LEU A 84 9.71 -5.98 7.43
N GLY A 85 9.94 -5.92 6.12
CA GLY A 85 8.90 -6.00 5.11
C GLY A 85 8.03 -4.75 5.06
N VAL A 86 6.79 -4.94 4.61
CA VAL A 86 5.80 -3.87 4.42
C VAL A 86 4.53 -4.12 5.24
N GLY A 87 4.56 -5.09 6.15
CA GLY A 87 3.40 -5.48 6.94
C GLY A 87 3.47 -6.92 7.43
N GLU A 88 2.30 -7.48 7.73
CA GLU A 88 2.14 -8.82 8.28
C GLU A 88 1.15 -9.65 7.47
N LEU A 89 1.38 -10.96 7.44
CA LEU A 89 0.52 -11.95 6.81
C LEU A 89 0.20 -13.04 7.83
N GLU A 90 -1.07 -13.24 8.10
CA GLU A 90 -1.58 -14.26 8.99
C GLU A 90 -2.27 -15.37 8.17
N ASN A 91 -1.92 -16.62 8.48
CA ASN A 91 -2.53 -17.80 7.89
C ASN A 91 -2.58 -18.95 8.92
N SER A 92 -2.98 -20.15 8.47
CA SER A 92 -3.06 -21.38 9.27
C SER A 92 -1.76 -21.73 10.02
N LYS A 93 -0.60 -21.23 9.58
CA LYS A 93 0.74 -21.50 10.13
C LYS A 93 1.23 -20.40 11.08
N GLY A 94 0.47 -19.31 11.26
CA GLY A 94 0.80 -18.18 12.12
C GLY A 94 1.02 -16.87 11.36
N SER A 95 1.55 -15.88 12.08
CA SER A 95 1.92 -14.57 11.51
C SER A 95 3.35 -14.60 10.98
N GLN A 96 3.54 -14.02 9.79
CA GLN A 96 4.83 -13.87 9.13
C GLN A 96 4.98 -12.46 8.56
N ILE A 97 6.23 -12.03 8.39
CA ILE A 97 6.56 -10.77 7.72
C ILE A 97 6.05 -10.81 6.29
N LEU A 98 5.32 -9.76 5.89
CA LEU A 98 4.84 -9.59 4.53
C LEU A 98 5.86 -8.80 3.71
N THR A 99 6.43 -9.43 2.68
CA THR A 99 7.34 -8.74 1.74
C THR A 99 6.54 -7.88 0.75
N ALA A 100 7.20 -6.91 0.09
CA ALA A 100 6.55 -6.09 -0.93
C ALA A 100 6.00 -6.94 -2.09
N ARG A 101 6.72 -7.98 -2.50
CA ARG A 101 6.29 -8.95 -3.51
C ARG A 101 5.03 -9.69 -3.09
N GLU A 102 5.02 -10.20 -1.86
CA GLU A 102 3.86 -10.92 -1.34
C GLU A 102 2.66 -9.99 -1.11
N ALA A 103 2.90 -8.72 -0.74
CA ALA A 103 1.84 -7.72 -0.66
C ALA A 103 1.17 -7.49 -2.02
N CYS A 104 1.93 -7.40 -3.13
CA CYS A 104 1.35 -7.34 -4.47
C CYS A 104 0.44 -8.55 -4.74
N ASN A 105 0.91 -9.77 -4.44
CA ASN A 105 0.11 -10.99 -4.59
C ASN A 105 -1.19 -10.93 -3.76
N LYS A 106 -1.10 -10.48 -2.50
CA LYS A 106 -2.29 -10.39 -1.63
C LYS A 106 -3.28 -9.33 -2.11
N ILE A 107 -2.81 -8.18 -2.58
CA ILE A 107 -3.68 -7.14 -3.15
C ILE A 107 -4.43 -7.69 -4.38
N LEU A 108 -3.72 -8.37 -5.30
CA LEU A 108 -4.31 -8.90 -6.54
C LEU A 108 -5.33 -10.03 -6.29
N HIS A 109 -5.18 -10.78 -5.20
CA HIS A 109 -6.02 -11.95 -4.89
C HIS A 109 -6.98 -11.72 -3.71
N ALA A 110 -7.08 -10.48 -3.22
CA ALA A 110 -8.00 -10.14 -2.14
C ALA A 110 -9.46 -10.32 -2.57
N ARG A 111 -10.26 -10.91 -1.67
CA ARG A 111 -11.73 -10.93 -1.78
C ARG A 111 -12.37 -9.78 -1.01
N HIS A 112 -11.73 -9.36 0.07
CA HIS A 112 -12.15 -8.24 0.89
C HIS A 112 -10.96 -7.32 1.14
N ALA A 113 -11.23 -6.02 1.17
CA ALA A 113 -10.26 -4.98 1.44
C ALA A 113 -10.90 -3.92 2.35
N LYS A 114 -10.15 -3.48 3.36
CA LYS A 114 -10.52 -2.38 4.25
C LYS A 114 -9.29 -1.51 4.51
N ILE A 115 -9.49 -0.20 4.57
CA ILE A 115 -8.45 0.75 4.99
C ILE A 115 -8.66 1.07 6.46
N GLU A 116 -7.57 1.08 7.22
CA GLU A 116 -7.53 1.50 8.61
C GLU A 116 -6.45 2.55 8.79
N TRP A 117 -6.79 3.70 9.37
CA TRP A 117 -5.84 4.74 9.71
C TRP A 117 -5.32 4.54 11.13
N LYS A 118 -3.99 4.48 11.27
CA LYS A 118 -3.32 4.40 12.57
C LYS A 118 -2.47 5.64 12.80
N VAL A 119 -2.51 6.16 14.01
CA VAL A 119 -1.61 7.23 14.44
C VAL A 119 -0.33 6.61 14.96
N LEU A 120 0.78 6.86 14.29
CA LEU A 120 2.11 6.41 14.71
C LEU A 120 2.90 7.57 15.30
N ALA A 121 3.69 7.30 16.34
CA ALA A 121 4.65 8.26 16.88
C ALA A 121 5.93 8.32 16.04
N GLU A 122 6.25 7.23 15.34
CA GLU A 122 7.44 7.11 14.50
C GLU A 122 7.09 7.36 13.03
N HIS A 123 7.98 8.02 12.29
CA HIS A 123 7.80 8.22 10.86
C HIS A 123 7.93 6.88 10.12
N PRO A 124 6.90 6.44 9.38
CA PRO A 124 6.80 5.08 8.87
C PRO A 124 7.94 4.66 7.92
N TYR A 125 8.71 5.61 7.38
CA TYR A 125 9.80 5.33 6.45
C TYR A 125 11.16 5.97 6.80
N TYR A 126 11.17 7.04 7.59
CA TYR A 126 12.37 7.90 7.79
C TYR A 126 12.82 7.93 9.23
N GLU A 127 12.19 7.18 10.13
CA GLU A 127 12.43 7.27 11.57
C GLU A 127 13.93 7.26 11.90
N GLN A 128 14.66 6.26 11.39
CA GLN A 128 16.09 6.15 11.65
C GLN A 128 16.90 7.35 11.13
N LYS A 129 16.56 7.89 9.95
CA LYS A 129 17.26 9.06 9.38
C LYS A 129 16.91 10.34 10.14
N TRP A 130 15.65 10.49 10.54
CA TRP A 130 15.17 11.65 11.27
C TRP A 130 15.69 11.68 12.70
N TYR A 131 15.69 10.54 13.39
CA TYR A 131 16.29 10.42 14.71
C TYR A 131 17.77 10.84 14.70
N LEU A 132 18.54 10.37 13.71
CA LEU A 132 19.95 10.74 13.56
C LEU A 132 20.17 12.23 13.28
N GLN A 133 19.24 12.90 12.59
CA GLN A 133 19.41 14.28 12.14
C GLN A 133 18.78 15.32 13.08
N TYR A 134 17.66 15.00 13.70
CA TYR A 134 16.82 15.94 14.45
C TYR A 134 16.51 15.49 15.88
N GLY A 135 16.91 14.27 16.27
CA GLY A 135 16.53 13.67 17.55
C GLY A 135 15.06 13.25 17.57
N ASP A 136 14.49 13.16 18.77
CA ASP A 136 13.09 12.76 18.99
C ASP A 136 12.15 13.86 18.47
N LEU A 137 11.46 13.56 17.38
CA LEU A 137 10.43 14.42 16.82
C LEU A 137 9.10 14.01 17.44
N ASN A 138 8.61 14.76 18.45
CA ASN A 138 7.27 14.56 19.00
C ASN A 138 6.20 14.95 17.97
N ARG A 139 5.96 14.06 17.01
CA ARG A 139 5.03 14.21 15.89
C ARG A 139 4.19 12.96 15.78
N GLN A 140 2.97 13.14 15.29
CA GLN A 140 2.03 12.07 15.04
C GLN A 140 1.81 11.94 13.54
N TYR A 141 1.87 10.72 13.03
CA TYR A 141 1.72 10.40 11.62
C TYR A 141 0.46 9.56 11.43
N ASN A 142 -0.49 10.07 10.65
CA ASN A 142 -1.63 9.27 10.20
C ASN A 142 -1.16 8.38 9.05
N VAL A 143 -1.03 7.09 9.34
CA VAL A 143 -0.51 6.09 8.41
C VAL A 143 -1.64 5.14 8.03
N PRO A 144 -1.92 4.97 6.73
CA PRO A 144 -2.96 4.07 6.28
C PRO A 144 -2.43 2.64 6.16
N PHE A 145 -3.22 1.72 6.71
CA PHE A 145 -3.02 0.28 6.61
C PHE A 145 -4.12 -0.33 5.76
N LEU A 146 -3.71 -1.13 4.77
CA LEU A 146 -4.63 -1.92 3.97
C LEU A 146 -4.75 -3.32 4.56
N HIS A 147 -5.95 -3.64 5.02
CA HIS A 147 -6.34 -4.96 5.47
C HIS A 147 -6.98 -5.70 4.30
N VAL A 148 -6.33 -6.75 3.80
CA VAL A 148 -6.85 -7.61 2.75
C VAL A 148 -7.00 -9.03 3.24
N SER A 149 -8.04 -9.72 2.79
CA SER A 149 -8.21 -11.13 3.07
C SER A 149 -8.67 -11.90 1.84
N GLY A 150 -8.37 -13.18 1.82
CA GLY A 150 -8.73 -14.07 0.73
C GLY A 150 -8.52 -15.53 1.10
N THR A 151 -8.57 -16.38 0.08
CA THR A 151 -8.40 -17.83 0.23
C THR A 151 -7.46 -18.36 -0.84
N HIS A 152 -6.55 -19.26 -0.46
CA HIS A 152 -5.66 -19.96 -1.39
C HIS A 152 -5.70 -21.47 -1.09
N TYR A 153 -6.05 -22.28 -2.09
CA TYR A 153 -6.26 -23.73 -1.92
C TYR A 153 -7.20 -24.13 -0.77
N GLY A 154 -8.21 -23.29 -0.48
CA GLY A 154 -9.16 -23.53 0.62
C GLY A 154 -8.70 -23.00 1.98
N GLU A 155 -7.45 -22.57 2.13
CA GLU A 155 -6.95 -21.95 3.36
C GLU A 155 -7.15 -20.43 3.32
N GLY A 156 -7.73 -19.89 4.40
CA GLY A 156 -7.90 -18.45 4.57
C GLY A 156 -6.59 -17.75 4.92
N TRP A 157 -6.45 -16.50 4.46
CA TRP A 157 -5.35 -15.63 4.84
C TRP A 157 -5.83 -14.20 5.07
N CYS A 158 -5.12 -13.47 5.94
CA CYS A 158 -5.31 -12.06 6.21
C CYS A 158 -3.96 -11.35 6.11
N ALA A 159 -3.89 -10.22 5.43
CA ALA A 159 -2.68 -9.41 5.34
C ALA A 159 -2.99 -7.98 5.78
N VAL A 160 -2.07 -7.41 6.56
CA VAL A 160 -2.10 -6.02 7.02
C VAL A 160 -0.89 -5.32 6.41
N ILE A 161 -1.13 -4.43 5.46
CA ILE A 161 -0.10 -3.78 4.65
C ILE A 161 0.02 -2.32 5.07
N ASN A 162 1.21 -1.90 5.51
CA ASN A 162 1.52 -0.47 5.64
C ASN A 162 1.68 0.12 4.24
N LEU A 163 0.72 0.93 3.81
CA LEU A 163 0.68 1.44 2.44
C LEU A 163 1.81 2.41 2.13
N VAL A 164 2.32 3.15 3.12
CA VAL A 164 3.46 4.05 2.91
C VAL A 164 4.72 3.25 2.61
N LEU A 165 4.99 2.21 3.40
CA LEU A 165 6.12 1.32 3.19
C LEU A 165 6.01 0.57 1.86
N TRP A 166 4.84 0.03 1.56
CA TRP A 166 4.62 -0.69 0.30
C TRP A 166 4.75 0.21 -0.92
N VAL A 167 4.09 1.38 -0.94
CA VAL A 167 4.21 2.33 -2.07
C VAL A 167 5.66 2.76 -2.26
N HIS A 168 6.39 3.02 -1.18
CA HIS A 168 7.82 3.32 -1.29
C HIS A 168 8.61 2.14 -1.85
N ALA A 169 8.38 0.91 -1.37
CA ALA A 169 9.04 -0.27 -1.89
C ALA A 169 8.85 -0.41 -3.41
N VAL A 170 7.61 -0.27 -3.88
CA VAL A 170 7.30 -0.46 -5.30
C VAL A 170 7.65 0.74 -6.18
N SER A 171 7.92 1.92 -5.62
CA SER A 171 8.30 3.12 -6.39
C SER A 171 9.81 3.25 -6.60
N PHE A 172 10.62 2.60 -5.74
CA PHE A 172 12.08 2.74 -5.74
C PHE A 172 12.81 1.48 -6.18
N PHE A 173 12.13 0.34 -6.21
CA PHE A 173 12.70 -0.97 -6.55
C PHE A 173 11.97 -1.63 -7.71
N THR A 174 11.65 -0.86 -8.75
CA THR A 174 11.05 -1.31 -10.02
C THR A 174 11.74 -0.64 -11.18
#